data_AF-A0A392Q3K0-F1
#
_entry.id   AF-A0A392Q3K0-F1
#
_cell.length_a   1.000
_cell.length_b   1.000
_cell.length_c   1.000
_cell.angle_alpha   90.00
_cell.angle_beta   90.00
_cell.angle_gamma   90.00
#
_symmetry.space_group_name_H-M   'P 1'
#
loop_
_entity.id
_entity.type
_entity.pdbx_description
1 polymer ?
#
loop_
_entity_poly.entity_id
_entity_poly.type
_entity_poly.pdbx_seq_one_letter_code
_entity_poly.pdbx_strand_id
1 'polypeptide(L)'
;NKKGDIAVWQKSPDNDCYNKLTKDTYPPKCDDSLDSDSAWYTPIRTCFVVPNPKFKNLGLTSISKWPERLRVTPERISKVYHGSASTFKRDDDKWKKHVVHYKKLIPELGTDKIRNVMDMNTVYGGFAAALIDDPVWVMNVVSSYAANTLPVVYDRGLIGTFHDW
;
A
#
# COMPACT_ATOMS: atom_id res chain seq x y z
N ASN A 1 -5.73 28.47 -18.08
CA ASN A 1 -5.51 27.04 -18.40
C ASN A 1 -5.94 26.77 -19.82
N LYS A 2 -5.00 26.51 -20.75
CA LYS A 2 -5.34 26.12 -22.11
C LYS A 2 -5.78 24.65 -22.10
N LYS A 3 -6.82 24.35 -22.88
CA LYS A 3 -7.34 22.99 -23.07
C LYS A 3 -6.31 22.24 -23.94
N GLY A 4 -5.65 21.20 -23.40
CA GLY A 4 -4.75 20.34 -24.18
C GLY A 4 -3.27 20.33 -23.78
N ASP A 5 -2.84 21.07 -22.76
CA ASP A 5 -1.42 21.11 -22.34
C ASP A 5 -0.97 19.84 -21.58
N ILE A 6 -1.91 18.97 -21.17
CA ILE A 6 -1.63 17.75 -20.40
C ILE A 6 -2.25 16.55 -21.11
N ALA A 7 -1.43 15.54 -21.38
CA ALA A 7 -1.85 14.21 -21.76
C ALA A 7 -1.53 13.23 -20.63
N VAL A 8 -2.48 12.35 -20.29
CA VAL A 8 -2.31 11.30 -19.30
C VAL A 8 -2.54 9.96 -20.00
N TRP A 9 -1.52 9.11 -20.03
CA TRP A 9 -1.64 7.75 -20.55
C TRP A 9 -1.98 6.80 -19.41
N GLN A 10 -3.00 5.98 -19.62
CA GLN A 10 -3.42 4.96 -18.68
C GLN A 10 -3.27 3.58 -19.33
N LYS A 11 -2.75 2.63 -18.59
CA LYS A 11 -2.79 1.22 -18.98
C LYS A 11 -4.24 0.76 -19.15
N SER A 12 -4.51 -0.03 -20.19
CA SER A 12 -5.83 -0.64 -20.38
C SER A 12 -6.22 -1.47 -19.15
N PRO A 13 -7.43 -1.28 -18.58
CA PRO A 13 -7.94 -2.18 -17.55
C PRO A 13 -8.42 -3.52 -18.14
N ASP A 14 -8.71 -3.54 -19.44
CA ASP A 14 -9.12 -4.72 -20.18
C ASP A 14 -7.90 -5.58 -20.56
N ASN A 15 -7.91 -6.82 -20.10
CA ASN A 15 -6.84 -7.76 -20.35
C ASN A 15 -6.84 -8.30 -21.80
N ASP A 16 -7.93 -8.19 -22.54
CA ASP A 16 -8.00 -8.59 -23.94
C ASP A 16 -7.09 -7.74 -24.83
N CYS A 17 -6.83 -6.49 -24.44
CA CYS A 17 -5.84 -5.63 -25.10
C CYS A 17 -4.44 -6.27 -25.04
N TYR A 18 -4.03 -6.78 -23.87
CA TYR A 18 -2.71 -7.39 -23.70
C TYR A 18 -2.62 -8.78 -24.33
N ASN A 19 -3.72 -9.52 -24.42
CA ASN A 19 -3.76 -10.84 -25.06
C ASN A 19 -3.56 -10.78 -26.58
N LYS A 20 -3.86 -9.63 -27.21
CA LYS A 20 -3.68 -9.40 -28.65
C LYS A 20 -2.25 -8.98 -29.02
N LEU A 21 -1.39 -8.73 -28.04
CA LEU A 21 -0.01 -8.32 -28.29
C LEU A 21 0.79 -9.48 -28.90
N THR A 22 1.53 -9.19 -29.97
CA THR A 22 2.41 -10.17 -30.61
C THR A 22 3.67 -10.37 -29.76
N LYS A 23 4.37 -11.50 -29.97
CA LYS A 23 5.63 -11.81 -29.26
C LYS A 23 6.72 -10.76 -29.49
N ASP A 24 6.67 -10.03 -30.60
CA ASP A 24 7.64 -8.99 -30.97
C ASP A 24 7.31 -7.61 -30.40
N THR A 25 6.28 -7.50 -29.55
CA THR A 25 5.92 -6.23 -28.89
C THR A 25 7.05 -5.77 -27.97
N TYR A 26 7.47 -4.51 -28.12
CA TYR A 26 8.47 -3.88 -27.27
C TYR A 26 7.90 -2.67 -26.52
N PRO A 27 8.07 -2.59 -25.18
CA PRO A 27 8.66 -3.60 -24.31
C PRO A 27 7.77 -4.85 -24.19
N PRO A 28 8.31 -6.05 -23.92
CA PRO A 28 7.52 -7.27 -23.75
C PRO A 28 6.73 -7.27 -22.43
N LYS A 29 5.77 -8.20 -22.30
CA LYS A 29 5.12 -8.49 -21.03
C LYS A 29 6.16 -9.07 -20.05
N CYS A 30 6.14 -8.63 -18.78
CA CYS A 30 6.98 -9.24 -17.76
C CYS A 30 6.61 -10.71 -17.54
N ASP A 31 7.62 -11.56 -17.36
CA ASP A 31 7.40 -12.91 -16.84
C ASP A 31 7.09 -12.88 -15.34
N ASP A 32 6.69 -14.03 -14.80
CA ASP A 32 6.33 -14.18 -13.39
C ASP A 32 7.56 -14.51 -12.50
N SER A 33 8.80 -14.27 -12.98
CA SER A 33 10.02 -14.62 -12.22
C SER A 33 10.27 -13.72 -11.02
N LEU A 34 9.75 -12.48 -11.05
CA LEU A 34 9.84 -11.50 -9.97
C LEU A 34 8.45 -10.99 -9.63
N ASP A 35 8.17 -10.83 -8.35
CA ASP A 35 6.93 -10.20 -7.90
C ASP A 35 6.91 -8.72 -8.31
N SER A 36 5.83 -8.31 -8.98
CA SER A 36 5.65 -6.93 -9.45
C SER A 36 5.58 -5.90 -8.32
N ASP A 37 5.22 -6.35 -7.12
CA ASP A 37 5.11 -5.50 -5.93
C ASP A 37 6.42 -5.49 -5.11
N SER A 38 7.47 -6.19 -5.56
CA SER A 38 8.81 -6.15 -4.94
C SER A 38 9.52 -4.85 -5.28
N ALA A 39 9.99 -4.15 -4.24
CA ALA A 39 10.66 -2.85 -4.40
C ALA A 39 12.10 -2.82 -3.85
N TRP A 40 12.53 -3.86 -3.12
CA TRP A 40 13.87 -3.93 -2.51
C TRP A 40 14.77 -4.90 -3.28
N TYR A 41 16.03 -4.52 -3.51
CA TYR A 41 17.03 -5.28 -4.30
C TYR A 41 16.51 -5.89 -5.61
N THR A 42 15.49 -5.27 -6.23
CA THR A 42 14.85 -5.77 -7.45
C THR A 42 15.28 -4.89 -8.64
N PRO A 43 16.00 -5.44 -9.64
CA PRO A 43 16.45 -4.65 -10.78
C PRO A 43 15.28 -4.18 -11.63
N ILE A 44 15.37 -2.95 -12.16
CA ILE A 44 14.39 -2.43 -13.12
C ILE A 44 14.49 -3.27 -14.40
N ARG A 45 13.33 -3.72 -14.89
CA ARG A 45 13.22 -4.51 -16.12
C ARG A 45 12.54 -3.70 -17.22
N THR A 46 13.01 -3.88 -18.46
CA THR A 46 12.40 -3.29 -19.65
C THR A 46 11.21 -4.13 -20.12
N CYS A 47 10.19 -4.27 -19.26
CA CYS A 47 8.96 -5.01 -19.53
C CYS A 47 7.76 -4.30 -18.89
N PHE A 48 6.54 -4.59 -19.35
CA PHE A 48 5.33 -4.06 -18.72
C PHE A 48 4.58 -5.15 -17.93
N VAL A 49 4.12 -4.77 -16.73
CA VAL A 49 3.21 -5.59 -15.90
C VAL A 49 1.77 -5.38 -16.35
N VAL A 50 1.02 -6.48 -16.50
CA VAL A 50 -0.41 -6.52 -16.83
C VAL A 50 -1.24 -6.54 -15.55
N PRO A 51 -2.39 -5.83 -15.49
CA PRO A 51 -3.30 -5.91 -14.35
C PRO A 51 -3.71 -7.35 -14.03
N ASN A 52 -3.57 -7.74 -12.76
CA ASN A 52 -3.94 -9.08 -12.33
C ASN A 52 -5.47 -9.18 -12.21
N PRO A 53 -6.14 -10.06 -12.99
CA PRO A 53 -7.60 -10.13 -13.06
C PRO A 53 -8.26 -10.63 -11.77
N LYS A 54 -7.48 -11.20 -10.82
CA LYS A 54 -7.99 -11.60 -9.51
C LYS A 54 -8.39 -10.40 -8.65
N PHE A 55 -7.79 -9.24 -8.89
CA PHE A 55 -8.07 -8.04 -8.12
C PHE A 55 -8.95 -7.10 -8.94
N LYS A 56 -10.20 -6.93 -8.48
CA LYS A 56 -11.20 -6.12 -9.17
C LYS A 56 -11.29 -4.71 -8.59
N ASN A 57 -10.86 -4.53 -7.35
CA ASN A 57 -11.09 -3.30 -6.60
C ASN A 57 -9.83 -2.46 -6.35
N LEU A 58 -8.76 -2.67 -7.13
CA LEU A 58 -7.52 -1.86 -7.05
C LEU A 58 -7.54 -0.61 -7.92
N GLY A 59 -8.55 -0.46 -8.78
CA GLY A 59 -8.71 0.72 -9.61
C GLY A 59 -9.08 1.96 -8.78
N LEU A 60 -8.67 3.13 -9.25
CA LEU A 60 -8.98 4.41 -8.59
C LEU A 60 -10.50 4.65 -8.45
N THR A 61 -11.30 4.09 -9.36
CA THR A 61 -12.77 4.21 -9.35
C THR A 61 -13.46 3.22 -8.41
N SER A 62 -12.80 2.10 -8.08
CA SER A 62 -13.34 1.01 -7.26
C SER A 62 -12.89 1.05 -5.80
N ILE A 63 -11.76 1.72 -5.52
CA ILE A 63 -11.22 1.80 -4.16
C ILE A 63 -12.09 2.69 -3.27
N SER A 64 -12.21 2.32 -1.98
CA SER A 64 -12.91 3.14 -0.99
C SER A 64 -12.28 4.53 -0.88
N LYS A 65 -13.11 5.55 -0.66
CA LYS A 65 -12.63 6.92 -0.54
C LYS A 65 -11.87 7.10 0.76
N TRP A 66 -11.03 8.13 0.79
CA TRP A 66 -10.44 8.57 2.05
C TRP A 66 -11.51 9.27 2.91
N PRO A 67 -11.56 9.05 4.25
CA PRO A 67 -10.67 8.22 5.07
C PRO A 67 -11.12 6.75 5.26
N GLU A 68 -12.24 6.33 4.66
CA GLU A 68 -12.84 5.00 4.82
C GLU A 68 -11.87 3.85 4.51
N ARG A 69 -11.01 4.03 3.50
CA ARG A 69 -9.97 3.05 3.11
C ARG A 69 -9.00 2.67 4.25
N LEU A 70 -8.90 3.46 5.31
CA LEU A 70 -8.11 3.09 6.50
C LEU A 70 -8.69 1.87 7.23
N ARG A 71 -10.00 1.64 7.13
CA ARG A 71 -10.72 0.60 7.89
C ARG A 71 -11.22 -0.53 7.01
N VAL A 72 -11.22 -0.36 5.69
CA VAL A 72 -11.61 -1.39 4.73
C VAL A 72 -10.42 -2.32 4.49
N THR A 73 -10.65 -3.64 4.53
CA THR A 73 -9.60 -4.63 4.24
C THR A 73 -9.26 -4.60 2.74
N PRO A 74 -7.99 -4.35 2.36
CA PRO A 74 -7.57 -4.39 0.96
C PRO A 74 -7.61 -5.79 0.34
N GLU A 75 -7.90 -5.91 -0.95
CA GLU A 75 -7.88 -7.21 -1.66
C GLU A 75 -6.48 -7.84 -1.67
N ARG A 76 -5.42 -7.01 -1.74
CA ARG A 76 -4.03 -7.46 -1.72
C ARG A 76 -3.59 -8.12 -0.42
N ILE A 77 -4.41 -8.09 0.64
CA ILE A 77 -4.11 -8.84 1.86
C ILE A 77 -3.98 -10.35 1.60
N SER A 78 -4.67 -10.85 0.56
CA SER A 78 -4.59 -12.25 0.14
C SER A 78 -3.21 -12.65 -0.41
N LYS A 79 -2.36 -11.68 -0.80
CA LYS A 79 -0.97 -11.94 -1.19
C LYS A 79 -0.03 -12.01 0.00
N VAL A 80 -0.41 -11.45 1.14
CA VAL A 80 0.44 -11.47 2.34
C VAL A 80 0.38 -12.86 2.95
N TYR A 81 1.54 -13.42 3.30
CA TYR A 81 1.63 -14.71 3.97
C TYR A 81 0.85 -14.67 5.31
N HIS A 82 -0.10 -15.57 5.49
CA HIS A 82 -1.10 -15.57 6.59
C HIS A 82 -1.97 -14.30 6.69
N GLY A 83 -2.02 -13.50 5.64
CA GLY A 83 -2.88 -12.32 5.55
C GLY A 83 -4.34 -12.69 5.33
N SER A 84 -5.23 -12.07 6.09
CA SER A 84 -6.68 -12.21 5.94
C SER A 84 -7.42 -11.03 6.56
N ALA A 85 -8.70 -10.85 6.20
CA ALA A 85 -9.55 -9.80 6.77
C ALA A 85 -9.64 -9.85 8.32
N SER A 86 -9.61 -11.05 8.90
CA SER A 86 -9.60 -11.21 10.36
C SER A 86 -8.28 -10.74 10.98
N THR A 87 -7.14 -11.07 10.35
CA THR A 87 -5.83 -10.57 10.82
C THR A 87 -5.70 -9.07 10.69
N PHE A 88 -6.23 -8.48 9.61
CA PHE A 88 -6.30 -7.03 9.42
C PHE A 88 -7.10 -6.35 10.52
N LYS A 89 -8.33 -6.82 10.74
CA LYS A 89 -9.21 -6.27 11.77
C LYS A 89 -8.58 -6.40 13.16
N ARG A 90 -7.95 -7.54 13.46
CA ARG A 90 -7.24 -7.76 14.72
C ARG A 90 -6.07 -6.79 14.91
N ASP A 91 -5.29 -6.51 13.87
CA ASP A 91 -4.21 -5.52 13.89
C ASP A 91 -4.77 -4.10 14.15
N ASP A 92 -5.83 -3.71 13.42
CA ASP A 92 -6.49 -2.42 13.57
C ASP A 92 -7.04 -2.19 15.00
N ASP A 93 -7.73 -3.20 15.55
CA ASP A 93 -8.27 -3.15 16.90
C ASP A 93 -7.18 -3.16 17.98
N LYS A 94 -6.08 -3.88 17.73
CA LYS A 94 -4.91 -3.90 18.61
C LYS A 94 -4.26 -2.51 18.68
N TRP A 95 -4.04 -1.86 17.53
CA TRP A 95 -3.41 -0.54 17.49
C TRP A 95 -4.26 0.57 18.08
N LYS A 96 -5.59 0.55 17.91
CA LYS A 96 -6.50 1.45 18.63
C LYS A 96 -6.28 1.41 20.14
N LYS A 97 -6.10 0.21 20.71
CA LYS A 97 -5.84 0.03 22.15
C LYS A 97 -4.44 0.50 22.54
N HIS A 98 -3.42 0.19 21.74
CA HIS A 98 -2.05 0.60 22.03
C HIS A 98 -1.86 2.11 21.98
N VAL A 99 -2.45 2.81 21.01
CA VAL A 99 -2.38 4.28 20.93
C VAL A 99 -2.92 4.93 22.20
N VAL A 100 -4.04 4.45 22.74
CA VAL A 100 -4.60 4.95 24.02
C VAL A 100 -3.59 4.78 25.16
N HIS A 101 -2.85 3.67 25.19
CA HIS A 101 -1.80 3.46 26.19
C HIS A 101 -0.59 4.36 25.97
N TYR A 102 -0.12 4.50 24.72
CA TYR A 102 1.02 5.35 24.39
C TYR A 102 0.77 6.82 24.71
N LYS A 103 -0.44 7.34 24.45
CA LYS A 103 -0.81 8.71 24.83
C LYS A 103 -0.77 8.95 26.35
N LYS A 104 -0.88 7.91 27.18
CA LYS A 104 -0.71 8.04 28.64
C LYS A 104 0.76 8.12 29.04
N LEU A 105 1.63 7.40 28.33
CA LEU A 105 3.08 7.38 28.58
C LEU A 105 3.80 8.58 27.97
N ILE A 106 3.30 9.07 26.84
CA ILE A 106 3.84 10.18 26.07
C ILE A 106 2.68 11.16 25.86
N PRO A 107 2.40 12.03 26.85
CA PRO A 107 1.28 12.98 26.78
C PRO A 107 1.35 13.93 25.58
N GLU A 108 2.54 14.14 25.02
CA GLU A 108 2.76 14.93 23.82
C GLU A 108 2.27 14.24 22.53
N LEU A 109 2.10 12.92 22.54
CA LEU A 109 1.60 12.16 21.39
C LEU A 109 0.11 12.47 21.17
N GLY A 110 -0.24 12.99 20.00
CA GLY A 110 -1.58 13.50 19.70
C GLY A 110 -1.75 15.01 19.94
N THR A 111 -0.68 15.69 20.37
CA THR A 111 -0.60 17.15 20.40
C THR A 111 0.25 17.66 19.22
N ASP A 112 0.37 18.97 19.08
CA ASP A 112 1.23 19.60 18.07
C ASP A 112 2.73 19.53 18.36
N LYS A 113 3.13 19.04 19.56
CA LYS A 113 4.54 18.91 19.97
C LYS A 113 5.26 17.75 19.28
N ILE A 114 4.56 16.65 19.00
CA ILE A 114 5.08 15.53 18.21
C ILE A 114 4.31 15.52 16.90
N ARG A 115 4.99 15.88 15.80
CA ARG A 115 4.38 15.95 14.47
C ARG A 115 4.74 14.80 13.56
N ASN A 116 5.84 14.10 13.83
CA ASN A 116 6.36 13.05 12.97
C ASN A 116 6.74 11.84 13.82
N VAL A 117 6.24 10.67 13.44
CA VAL A 117 6.58 9.40 14.07
C VAL A 117 6.95 8.39 12.99
N MET A 118 7.90 7.51 13.30
CA MET A 118 8.27 6.40 12.42
C MET A 118 7.80 5.10 13.06
N ASP A 119 6.89 4.39 12.40
CA ASP A 119 6.54 3.01 12.75
C ASP A 119 7.56 2.08 12.09
N MET A 120 8.58 1.68 12.85
CA MET A 120 9.70 0.91 12.32
C MET A 120 9.33 -0.54 11.96
N ASN A 121 8.17 -1.06 12.38
CA ASN A 121 7.81 -2.44 12.04
C ASN A 121 6.31 -2.53 11.76
N THR A 122 5.92 -1.82 10.70
CA THR A 122 4.54 -1.76 10.32
C THR A 122 4.12 -3.07 9.65
N VAL A 123 3.05 -3.68 10.16
CA VAL A 123 2.45 -4.83 9.50
C VAL A 123 1.49 -4.29 8.44
N TYR A 124 0.35 -3.72 8.86
CA TYR A 124 -0.64 -3.19 7.92
C TYR A 124 -0.80 -1.67 7.99
N GLY A 125 0.06 -0.92 8.68
CA GLY A 125 -0.13 0.51 8.93
C GLY A 125 -1.15 0.82 10.02
N GLY A 126 -1.42 -0.13 10.92
CA GLY A 126 -2.43 0.01 11.97
C GLY A 126 -2.15 1.15 12.96
N PHE A 127 -0.87 1.40 13.27
CA PHE A 127 -0.48 2.50 14.14
C PHE A 127 -0.82 3.86 13.53
N ALA A 128 -0.42 4.09 12.26
CA ALA A 128 -0.78 5.31 11.52
C ALA A 128 -2.30 5.50 11.40
N ALA A 129 -3.04 4.42 11.10
CA ALA A 129 -4.49 4.48 11.01
C ALA A 129 -5.18 4.76 12.36
N ALA A 130 -4.56 4.40 13.48
CA ALA A 130 -5.07 4.69 14.82
C ALA A 130 -4.78 6.13 15.27
N LEU A 131 -3.78 6.80 14.67
CA LEU A 131 -3.43 8.20 14.92
C LEU A 131 -3.99 9.16 13.86
N ILE A 132 -4.88 8.73 12.98
CA ILE A 132 -5.25 9.53 11.81
C ILE A 132 -5.92 10.86 12.15
N ASP A 133 -6.68 10.90 13.24
CA ASP A 133 -7.38 12.10 13.70
C ASP A 133 -6.47 13.02 14.54
N ASP A 134 -5.24 12.59 14.82
CA ASP A 134 -4.26 13.36 15.54
C ASP A 134 -3.41 14.23 14.58
N PRO A 135 -2.84 15.35 15.06
CA PRO A 135 -1.97 16.22 14.28
C PRO A 135 -0.56 15.62 14.04
N VAL A 136 -0.48 14.30 13.80
CA VAL A 136 0.73 13.50 13.70
C VAL A 136 0.80 12.85 12.32
N TRP A 137 1.95 12.93 11.67
CA TRP A 137 2.28 12.17 10.49
C TRP A 137 3.10 10.94 10.85
N VAL A 138 2.77 9.79 10.26
CA VAL A 138 3.45 8.52 10.53
C VAL A 138 4.07 7.99 9.24
N MET A 139 5.40 7.81 9.24
CA MET A 139 6.09 7.02 8.23
C MET A 139 6.01 5.55 8.61
N ASN A 140 5.39 4.73 7.75
CA ASN A 140 5.23 3.30 7.98
C ASN A 140 6.40 2.55 7.33
N VAL A 141 7.18 1.81 8.10
CA VAL A 141 8.34 1.07 7.59
C VAL A 141 8.09 -0.43 7.66
N VAL A 142 8.21 -1.10 6.51
CA VAL A 142 8.16 -2.56 6.38
C VAL A 142 9.59 -3.08 6.30
N SER A 143 9.94 -4.08 7.12
CA SER A 143 11.28 -4.69 7.04
C SER A 143 11.45 -5.44 5.72
N SER A 144 12.62 -5.27 5.08
CA SER A 144 13.00 -6.05 3.89
C SER A 144 13.15 -7.55 4.14
N TYR A 145 13.36 -7.95 5.40
CA TYR A 145 13.48 -9.34 5.83
C TYR A 145 12.14 -9.98 6.22
N ALA A 146 11.05 -9.20 6.21
CA ALA A 146 9.70 -9.64 6.55
C ALA A 146 8.83 -9.84 5.29
N ALA A 147 7.61 -10.37 5.50
CA ALA A 147 6.64 -10.46 4.43
C ALA A 147 6.32 -9.07 3.85
N ASN A 148 6.22 -8.97 2.53
CA ASN A 148 5.88 -7.72 1.85
C ASN A 148 4.43 -7.31 2.13
N THR A 149 4.24 -6.44 3.12
CA THR A 149 2.93 -5.86 3.47
C THR A 149 2.75 -4.43 2.97
N LEU A 150 3.77 -3.85 2.33
CA LEU A 150 3.75 -2.47 1.86
C LEU A 150 2.60 -2.16 0.89
N PRO A 151 2.19 -3.07 -0.03
CA PRO A 151 1.00 -2.86 -0.85
C PRO A 151 -0.29 -2.69 -0.04
N VAL A 152 -0.42 -3.37 1.10
CA VAL A 152 -1.58 -3.22 2.00
C VAL A 152 -1.58 -1.84 2.65
N VAL A 153 -0.41 -1.33 3.04
CA VAL A 153 -0.25 0.04 3.57
C VAL A 153 -0.68 1.07 2.52
N TYR A 154 -0.26 0.90 1.27
CA TYR A 154 -0.66 1.78 0.16
C TYR A 154 -2.14 1.68 -0.20
N ASP A 155 -2.75 0.51 -0.09
CA ASP A 155 -4.20 0.35 -0.34
C ASP A 155 -5.06 1.03 0.72
N ARG A 156 -4.56 1.13 1.96
CA ARG A 156 -5.15 2.01 2.98
C ARG A 156 -4.91 3.51 2.69
N GLY A 157 -4.09 3.80 1.67
CA GLY A 157 -3.56 5.11 1.29
C GLY A 157 -2.82 5.81 2.41
N LEU A 158 -2.01 5.04 3.12
CA LEU A 158 -0.95 5.50 4.01
C LEU A 158 0.37 5.56 3.23
N ILE A 159 1.33 6.32 3.75
CA ILE A 159 2.69 6.40 3.17
C ILE A 159 3.58 5.40 3.89
N GLY A 160 4.45 4.72 3.14
CA GLY A 160 5.41 3.79 3.72
C GLY A 160 6.58 3.46 2.80
N THR A 161 7.59 2.80 3.37
CA THR A 161 8.84 2.42 2.71
C THR A 161 9.34 1.07 3.23
N PHE A 162 10.28 0.47 2.49
CA PHE A 162 11.12 -0.61 2.99
C PHE A 162 12.35 -0.08 3.73
N HIS A 163 12.89 -0.89 4.65
CA HIS A 163 14.21 -0.68 5.26
C HIS A 163 14.82 -2.01 5.75
N ASP A 164 16.16 -2.12 5.74
CA ASP A 164 16.93 -3.34 6.03
C ASP A 164 17.97 -3.18 7.16
N TRP A 165 17.71 -2.30 8.13
CA TRP A 165 18.65 -1.97 9.22
C TRP A 165 19.15 -3.18 10.02
#